data_AF-A0A7C3ELB4-F1
#
_entry.id   AF-A0A7C3ELB4-F1
#
_cell.length_a   1.000
_cell.length_b   1.000
_cell.length_c   1.000
_cell.angle_alpha   90.00
_cell.angle_beta   90.00
_cell.angle_gamma   90.00
#
_symmetry.space_group_name_H-M   'P 1'
#
loop_
_entity.id
_entity.type
_entity.pdbx_description
1 polymer ?
#
loop_
_entity_poly.entity_id
_entity_poly.type
_entity_poly.pdbx_seq_one_letter_code
_entity_poly.pdbx_strand_id
1 'polypeptide(L)'
;MFYRHALEVTTILVKNPSLAADARNIMNAMLPEVKAATQGKAITIGQAQLNGIISILDALGSEASPDLKRSIQRIKRDLQQKNVLNKMGIKKVKREKGL
;
A
#
# COMPACT_ATOMS: atom_id res chain seq x y z
N MET A 1 11.65 -13.34 -3.97
CA MET A 1 11.57 -12.39 -2.84
C MET A 1 10.15 -11.89 -2.55
N PHE A 2 9.25 -11.76 -3.52
CA PHE A 2 7.87 -11.23 -3.33
C PHE A 2 7.02 -11.95 -2.26
N TYR A 3 7.30 -13.22 -1.96
CA TYR A 3 6.49 -14.04 -1.05
C TYR A 3 7.13 -14.33 0.32
N ARG A 4 8.26 -13.69 0.67
CA ARG A 4 9.03 -14.01 1.89
C ARG A 4 8.18 -14.00 3.16
N HIS A 5 7.24 -13.07 3.26
CA HIS A 5 6.34 -12.93 4.40
C HIS A 5 4.88 -13.29 4.07
N ALA A 6 4.61 -13.92 2.93
CA ALA A 6 3.24 -14.11 2.45
C ALA A 6 2.41 -14.95 3.43
N LEU A 7 2.95 -16.07 3.92
CA LEU A 7 2.27 -16.93 4.90
C LEU A 7 1.93 -16.19 6.20
N GLU A 8 2.87 -15.39 6.70
CA GLU A 8 2.70 -14.62 7.92
C GLU A 8 1.64 -13.53 7.76
N VAL A 9 1.71 -12.77 6.66
CA VAL A 9 0.71 -11.75 6.32
C VAL A 9 -0.67 -12.39 6.17
N THR A 10 -0.79 -13.49 5.43
CA THR A 10 -2.07 -14.21 5.28
C THR A 10 -2.61 -14.68 6.63
N THR A 11 -1.75 -15.20 7.51
CA THR A 11 -2.15 -15.63 8.86
C THR A 11 -2.71 -14.47 9.68
N ILE A 12 -2.04 -13.30 9.65
CA ILE A 12 -2.52 -12.10 10.34
C ILE A 12 -3.87 -11.63 9.76
N LEU A 13 -4.02 -11.64 8.43
CA LEU A 13 -5.27 -11.23 7.78
C LEU A 13 -6.43 -12.18 8.06
N VAL A 14 -6.19 -13.49 8.14
CA VAL A 14 -7.21 -14.48 8.50
C VAL A 14 -7.69 -14.29 9.94
N LYS A 15 -6.80 -13.91 10.86
CA LYS A 15 -7.15 -13.61 12.26
C LYS A 15 -7.89 -12.27 12.41
N ASN A 16 -7.66 -11.33 11.51
CA ASN A 16 -8.22 -9.98 11.52
C ASN A 16 -9.11 -9.73 10.30
N PRO A 17 -10.37 -10.20 10.29
CA PRO A 17 -11.24 -10.09 9.12
C PRO A 17 -11.55 -8.64 8.72
N SER A 18 -11.58 -7.70 9.67
CA SER A 18 -11.71 -6.27 9.39
C SER A 18 -10.51 -5.73 8.61
N LEU A 19 -9.29 -6.04 9.07
CA LEU A 19 -8.06 -5.65 8.38
C LEU A 19 -7.98 -6.27 6.98
N ALA A 20 -8.43 -7.51 6.81
CA ALA A 20 -8.54 -8.14 5.50
C ALA A 20 -9.53 -7.42 4.57
N ALA A 21 -10.68 -6.99 5.10
CA ALA A 21 -11.66 -6.21 4.35
C ALA A 21 -11.07 -4.85 3.92
N ASP A 22 -10.39 -4.15 4.82
CA ASP A 22 -9.74 -2.87 4.53
C ASP A 22 -8.65 -3.02 3.45
N ALA A 23 -7.82 -4.06 3.55
CA ALA A 23 -6.81 -4.38 2.55
C ALA A 23 -7.44 -4.64 1.18
N ARG A 24 -8.52 -5.43 1.14
CA ARG A 24 -9.26 -5.70 -0.09
C ARG A 24 -9.85 -4.44 -0.70
N ASN A 25 -10.43 -3.56 0.12
CA ASN A 25 -11.02 -2.30 -0.34
C ASN A 25 -9.96 -1.38 -0.97
N ILE A 26 -8.79 -1.24 -0.34
CA ILE A 26 -7.69 -0.46 -0.92
C ILE A 26 -7.19 -1.08 -2.22
N MET A 27 -6.98 -2.40 -2.27
CA MET A 27 -6.55 -3.07 -3.50
C MET A 27 -7.54 -2.86 -4.64
N ASN A 28 -8.85 -3.00 -4.37
CA ASN A 28 -9.90 -2.74 -5.35
C ASN A 28 -9.90 -1.29 -5.83
N ALA A 29 -9.70 -0.33 -4.93
CA ALA A 29 -9.61 1.10 -5.27
C ALA A 29 -8.38 1.42 -6.14
N MET A 30 -7.33 0.60 -6.10
CA MET A 30 -6.12 0.76 -6.91
C MET A 30 -6.21 0.07 -8.27
N LEU A 31 -7.16 -0.83 -8.51
CA LEU A 31 -7.27 -1.56 -9.80
C LEU A 31 -7.36 -0.63 -11.03
N PRO A 32 -8.13 0.48 -11.02
CA PRO A 32 -8.18 1.39 -12.17
C PRO A 32 -6.81 2.02 -12.48
N GLU A 33 -6.07 2.37 -11.44
CA GLU A 33 -4.72 2.95 -11.55
C GLU A 33 -3.72 1.93 -12.09
N VAL A 34 -3.80 0.67 -11.64
CA VAL A 34 -2.98 -0.43 -12.20
C VAL A 34 -3.31 -0.66 -13.67
N LYS A 35 -4.60 -0.62 -14.05
CA LYS A 35 -5.03 -0.73 -15.46
C LYS A 35 -4.55 0.46 -16.30
N ALA A 36 -4.50 1.66 -15.73
CA ALA A 36 -3.94 2.83 -16.41
C ALA A 36 -2.43 2.65 -16.66
N ALA A 37 -1.71 2.10 -15.68
CA ALA A 37 -0.28 1.80 -15.78
C ALA A 37 0.05 0.85 -16.94
N THR A 38 -0.73 -0.22 -17.11
CA THR A 38 -0.52 -1.20 -18.19
C THR A 38 -0.77 -0.60 -19.58
N GLN A 39 -1.44 0.55 -19.65
CA GLN A 39 -1.67 1.32 -20.88
C GLN A 39 -0.62 2.43 -21.07
N GLY A 40 0.45 2.47 -20.28
CA GLY A 40 1.48 3.49 -20.33
C GLY A 40 1.06 4.85 -19.77
N LYS A 41 -0.09 4.94 -19.10
CA LYS A 41 -0.57 6.19 -18.48
C LYS A 41 0.07 6.38 -17.11
N ALA A 42 0.30 7.64 -16.75
CA ALA A 42 0.82 8.00 -15.43
C ALA A 42 -0.19 7.59 -14.34
N ILE A 43 0.32 6.91 -13.31
CA ILE A 43 -0.48 6.51 -12.16
C ILE A 43 -0.56 7.66 -11.17
N THR A 44 -1.74 7.90 -10.61
CA THR A 44 -1.93 8.85 -9.52
C THR A 44 -2.32 8.14 -8.24
N ILE A 45 -1.53 8.34 -7.18
CA ILE A 45 -1.93 7.94 -5.82
C ILE A 45 -2.22 9.20 -5.01
N GLY A 46 -3.47 9.35 -4.60
CA GLY A 46 -3.92 10.43 -3.73
C GLY A 46 -3.51 10.22 -2.28
N GLN A 47 -3.46 11.31 -1.51
CA GLN A 47 -3.04 11.27 -0.11
C GLN A 47 -3.93 10.36 0.77
N ALA A 48 -5.24 10.31 0.52
CA ALA A 48 -6.16 9.44 1.26
C ALA A 48 -5.84 7.96 1.07
N GLN A 49 -5.53 7.54 -0.16
CA GLN A 49 -5.14 6.16 -0.47
C GLN A 49 -3.79 5.83 0.18
N LEU A 50 -2.83 6.77 0.11
CA LEU A 50 -1.54 6.60 0.77
C LEU A 50 -1.67 6.45 2.29
N ASN A 51 -2.52 7.25 2.93
CA ASN A 51 -2.80 7.14 4.35
C ASN A 51 -3.45 5.79 4.68
N GLY A 52 -4.40 5.33 3.87
CA GLY A 52 -5.01 4.01 4.03
C GLY A 52 -3.99 2.88 3.97
N ILE A 53 -3.08 2.91 2.98
CA ILE A 53 -2.00 1.91 2.88
C ILE A 53 -1.12 1.92 4.13
N ILE A 54 -0.76 3.11 4.62
CA ILE A 54 0.05 3.25 5.85
C ILE A 54 -0.68 2.66 7.06
N SER A 55 -1.97 2.95 7.23
CA SER A 55 -2.76 2.42 8.35
C SER A 55 -2.81 0.89 8.33
N ILE A 56 -2.98 0.27 7.16
CA ILE A 56 -2.96 -1.19 7.02
C ILE A 56 -1.60 -1.77 7.36
N LEU A 57 -0.53 -1.12 6.90
CA LEU A 57 0.84 -1.53 7.21
C LEU A 57 1.13 -1.43 8.71
N ASP A 58 0.60 -0.42 9.40
CA ASP A 58 0.73 -0.29 10.85
C ASP A 58 -0.05 -1.36 11.61
N ALA A 59 -1.26 -1.68 11.18
CA ALA A 59 -2.06 -2.77 11.75
C ALA A 59 -1.41 -4.15 11.51
N LEU A 60 -0.80 -4.39 10.35
CA LEU A 60 0.01 -5.60 10.15
C LEU A 60 1.23 -5.61 11.09
N GLY A 61 1.84 -4.45 11.30
CA GLY A 61 3.05 -4.28 12.11
C GLY A 61 2.86 -4.51 13.62
N SER A 62 1.63 -4.50 14.15
CA SER A 62 1.36 -4.78 15.56
C SER A 62 1.44 -6.27 15.91
N GLU A 63 1.18 -7.14 14.93
CA GLU A 63 1.20 -8.60 15.08
C GLU A 63 2.35 -9.28 14.32
N ALA A 64 3.09 -8.50 13.53
CA ALA A 64 4.22 -8.99 12.75
C ALA A 64 5.40 -9.43 13.62
N SER A 65 6.08 -10.48 13.17
CA SER A 65 7.41 -10.85 13.63
C SER A 65 8.40 -9.69 13.44
N PRO A 66 9.53 -9.69 14.17
CA PRO A 66 10.57 -8.67 14.01
C PRO A 66 11.08 -8.54 12.56
N ASP A 67 11.09 -9.63 11.79
CA ASP A 67 11.54 -9.61 10.41
C ASP A 67 10.51 -8.92 9.49
N LEU A 68 9.24 -9.32 9.58
CA LEU A 68 8.16 -8.67 8.82
C LEU A 68 8.01 -7.20 9.23
N LYS A 69 8.14 -6.86 10.52
CA LYS A 69 8.09 -5.48 11.00
C LYS A 69 9.18 -4.63 10.36
N ARG A 70 10.41 -5.15 10.20
CA ARG A 70 11.49 -4.45 9.48
C ARG A 70 11.15 -4.23 8.00
N SER A 71 10.59 -5.24 7.34
CA SER A 71 10.11 -5.14 5.95
C SER A 71 9.01 -4.08 5.80
N ILE A 72 8.02 -4.07 6.70
CA ILE A 72 6.96 -3.06 6.75
C ILE A 72 7.54 -1.65 6.91
N GLN A 73 8.46 -1.45 7.85
CA GLN A 73 9.09 -0.15 8.08
C GLN A 73 9.88 0.34 6.86
N ARG A 74 10.55 -0.58 6.14
CA ARG A 74 11.21 -0.25 4.88
C ARG A 74 10.21 0.22 3.83
N ILE A 75 9.12 -0.52 3.62
CA ILE A 75 8.06 -0.15 2.66
C ILE A 75 7.46 1.21 3.02
N LYS A 76 7.16 1.47 4.30
CA LYS A 76 6.64 2.77 4.75
C LYS A 76 7.58 3.93 4.38
N ARG A 77 8.88 3.78 4.62
CA ARG A 77 9.89 4.78 4.23
C ARG A 77 9.91 4.99 2.72
N ASP A 78 9.91 3.91 1.95
CA ASP A 78 9.94 3.97 0.49
C ASP A 78 8.70 4.67 -0.08
N LEU A 79 7.51 4.43 0.50
CA LEU A 79 6.27 5.11 0.13
C LEU A 79 6.26 6.61 0.48
N GLN A 80 6.94 7.00 1.55
CA GLN A 80 7.10 8.40 1.93
C GLN A 80 8.11 9.12 1.02
N GLN A 81 9.18 8.44 0.63
CA GLN A 81 10.19 8.97 -0.29
C GLN A 81 9.63 9.08 -1.71
N LYS A 82 9.53 10.32 -2.23
CA LYS A 82 9.02 10.61 -3.58
C LYS A 82 9.75 9.83 -4.69
N ASN A 83 11.01 9.46 -4.47
CA ASN A 83 11.87 8.85 -5.47
C ASN A 83 11.45 7.44 -5.88
N VAL A 84 10.90 6.62 -4.97
CA VAL A 84 10.55 5.23 -5.30
C VAL A 84 9.30 5.18 -6.18
N LEU A 85 8.27 5.95 -5.82
CA LEU A 85 7.05 6.08 -6.61
C LEU A 85 7.32 6.73 -7.98
N ASN A 86 8.13 7.79 -8.02
CA ASN A 86 8.50 8.43 -9.28
C ASN A 86 9.26 7.48 -10.24
N LYS A 87 10.16 6.63 -9.72
CA LYS A 87 10.86 5.60 -10.51
C LYS A 87 9.90 4.56 -11.11
N MET A 88 8.73 4.38 -10.51
CA MET A 88 7.67 3.49 -11.01
C MET A 88 6.65 4.23 -11.89
N GLY A 89 6.90 5.49 -12.26
CA GLY A 89 5.97 6.30 -13.05
C GLY A 89 4.74 6.78 -12.27
N ILE A 90 4.78 6.70 -10.94
CA ILE A 90 3.67 7.05 -10.05
C ILE A 90 3.85 8.47 -9.51
N LYS A 91 2.90 9.37 -9.80
CA LYS A 91 2.89 10.75 -9.30
C LYS A 91 1.97 10.86 -8.08
N LYS A 92 2.44 11.55 -7.02
CA LYS A 92 1.56 11.96 -5.90
C LYS A 92 0.78 13.20 -6.31
N VAL A 93 -0.54 13.15 -6.19
CA VAL A 93 -1.40 14.31 -6.47
C VAL A 93 -2.13 14.71 -5.19
N LYS A 94 -2.04 15.99 -4.81
CA LYS A 94 -3.00 16.59 -3.88
C LYS A 94 -4.26 16.86 -4.71
N ARG A 95 -5.37 16.16 -4.42
CA ARG A 95 -6.66 16.67 -4.91
C ARG A 95 -6.89 18.01 -4.22
N GLU A 96 -6.77 19.09 -4.97
CA GLU A 96 -7.35 20.37 -4.58
C GLU A 96 -8.86 20.16 -4.47
N LYS A 97 -9.44 20.63 -3.36
CA LYS A 97 -10.89 20.71 -3.21
C LYS A 97 -11.39 21.57 -4.38
N GLY A 98 -12.18 20.97 -5.26
CA GLY A 98 -12.96 21.72 -6.24
C GLY A 98 -13.82 22.74 -5.49
N LEU A 99 -13.80 23.96 -6.03
CA LEU A 99 -14.68 25.08 -5.71
C LEU A 99 -16.15 24.67 -5.78
#